data_AF-A0A519W7C6-F1
#
_entry.id   AF-A0A519W7C6-F1
#
_cell.length_a   1.000
_cell.length_b   1.000
_cell.length_c   1.000
_cell.angle_alpha   90.00
_cell.angle_beta   90.00
_cell.angle_gamma   90.00
#
_symmetry.space_group_name_H-M   'P 1'
#
loop_
_entity.id
_entity.type
_entity.pdbx_description
1 polymer ?
#
loop_
_entity_poly.entity_id
_entity_poly.type
_entity_poly.pdbx_seq_one_letter_code
_entity_poly.pdbx_strand_id
1 'polypeptide(L)' 'MNIELRKLTLEDYADLKESMLQAYDSMGGSIWPKSSIAKLLSIFPEGQLCIAVDDKVVACSLSIIVEYDEYGDRHTYK' A
#
# COMPACT_ATOMS: atom_id res chain seq x y z
N MET A 1 -22.53 6.10 -6.46
CA MET A 1 -21.60 5.03 -6.09
C MET A 1 -20.90 4.56 -7.36
N ASN A 2 -19.84 5.27 -7.70
CA ASN A 2 -18.85 4.85 -8.68
C ASN A 2 -17.78 4.01 -7.96
N ILE A 3 -17.35 2.89 -8.55
CA ILE A 3 -16.28 2.06 -8.02
C ILE A 3 -15.25 1.90 -9.13
N GLU A 4 -14.00 2.27 -8.85
CA GLU A 4 -12.92 2.20 -9.81
C GLU A 4 -11.72 1.43 -9.27
N LEU A 5 -11.05 0.68 -10.16
CA LEU A 5 -9.71 0.14 -9.94
C LEU A 5 -8.74 1.02 -10.74
N ARG A 6 -7.75 1.60 -10.06
CA ARG A 6 -6.73 2.43 -10.70
C ARG A 6 -5.37 2.31 -10.01
N LYS A 7 -4.36 2.93 -10.61
CA LYS A 7 -3.06 3.10 -9.96
C LYS A 7 -3.21 4.01 -8.74
N LEU A 8 -2.53 3.64 -7.67
CA LEU A 8 -2.38 4.48 -6.49
C LEU A 8 -1.46 5.67 -6.85
N THR A 9 -1.75 6.83 -6.30
CA THR A 9 -0.91 8.03 -6.40
C THR A 9 -0.50 8.51 -5.01
N LEU A 10 0.45 9.43 -4.94
CA LEU A 10 0.87 10.00 -3.65
C LEU A 10 -0.19 10.94 -3.06
N GLU A 11 -1.09 11.47 -3.88
CA GLU A 11 -2.21 12.32 -3.47
C GLU A 11 -3.24 11.52 -2.66
N ASP A 12 -3.40 10.23 -2.98
CA ASP A 12 -4.30 9.30 -2.29
C ASP A 12 -3.88 8.94 -0.85
N TYR A 13 -2.70 9.39 -0.39
CA TYR A 13 -2.14 8.93 0.88
C TYR A 13 -3.05 9.20 2.09
N ALA A 14 -3.81 10.30 2.07
CA ALA A 14 -4.72 10.63 3.17
C ALA A 14 -5.82 9.57 3.31
N ASP A 15 -6.50 9.25 2.21
CA ASP A 15 -7.55 8.23 2.17
C ASP A 15 -7.00 6.84 2.44
N LEU A 16 -5.85 6.52 1.85
CA LEU A 16 -5.12 5.27 2.10
C LEU A 16 -4.82 5.10 3.59
N LYS A 17 -4.37 6.17 4.28
CA LYS A 17 -4.09 6.14 5.71
C LYS A 17 -5.34 5.82 6.53
N GLU A 18 -6.48 6.40 6.18
CA GLU A 18 -7.75 6.08 6.84
C GLU A 18 -8.14 4.62 6.64
N SER A 19 -7.99 4.10 5.42
CA SER A 19 -8.22 2.68 5.11
C SER A 19 -7.29 1.76 5.91
N MET A 20 -5.99 2.07 5.98
CA MET A 20 -5.01 1.30 6.75
C MET A 20 -5.32 1.29 8.25
N LEU A 21 -5.73 2.43 8.82
CA LEU A 21 -6.08 2.52 10.24
C LEU A 21 -7.26 1.60 10.57
N GLN A 22 -8.28 1.55 9.71
CA GLN A 22 -9.43 0.66 9.89
C GLN A 22 -9.07 -0.81 9.69
N ALA A 23 -8.26 -1.12 8.67
CA ALA A 23 -7.82 -2.49 8.38
C ALA A 23 -6.92 -3.07 9.48
N TYR A 24 -6.14 -2.23 10.17
CA TYR A 24 -5.16 -2.61 11.18
C TYR A 24 -5.50 -2.13 12.60
N ASP A 25 -6.77 -1.81 12.85
CA ASP A 25 -7.25 -1.35 14.17
C ASP A 25 -6.88 -2.35 15.29
N SER A 26 -6.98 -3.64 15.00
CA SER A 26 -6.59 -4.73 15.92
C SER A 26 -5.08 -4.96 16.05
N MET A 27 -4.24 -4.33 15.22
CA MET A 27 -2.78 -4.47 15.20
C MET A 27 -2.04 -3.19 15.66
N GLY A 28 -2.70 -2.40 16.51
CA GLY A 28 -2.10 -1.22 17.13
C GLY A 28 -1.99 0.00 16.20
N GLY A 29 -2.77 0.04 15.12
CA GLY A 29 -2.85 1.21 14.23
C GLY A 29 -1.57 1.49 13.45
N SER A 30 -0.73 0.48 13.23
CA SER A 30 0.47 0.61 12.41
C SER A 30 0.09 0.97 10.96
N ILE A 31 0.63 2.07 10.46
CA ILE A 31 0.40 2.56 9.10
C ILE A 31 1.70 2.54 8.31
N TRP A 32 1.60 2.34 7.00
CA TRP A 32 2.72 2.59 6.10
C TRP A 32 3.02 4.09 6.06
N PRO A 33 4.27 4.52 6.35
CA PRO A 33 4.64 5.93 6.23
C PRO A 33 4.51 6.45 4.80
N LYS A 34 4.20 7.74 4.63
CA LYS A 34 4.12 8.38 3.30
C LYS A 34 5.39 8.20 2.46
N SER A 35 6.56 8.21 3.11
CA SER A 35 7.85 7.95 2.46
C SER A 35 7.95 6.52 1.91
N SER A 36 7.42 5.53 2.61
CA SER A 36 7.37 4.14 2.13
C SER A 36 6.45 4.02 0.93
N ILE A 37 5.27 4.65 0.97
CA ILE A 37 4.35 4.67 -0.19
C ILE A 37 4.99 5.37 -1.38
N ALA A 38 5.67 6.50 -1.17
CA ALA A 38 6.40 7.19 -2.24
C ALA A 38 7.51 6.31 -2.84
N LYS A 39 8.24 5.56 -2.01
CA LYS A 39 9.25 4.60 -2.47
C LYS A 39 8.64 3.50 -3.32
N LEU A 40 7.55 2.90 -2.84
CA LEU A 40 6.78 1.86 -3.52
C LEU A 40 6.30 2.32 -4.92
N LEU A 41 5.67 3.50 -4.97
CA LEU A 41 5.26 4.15 -6.23
C LEU A 41 6.43 4.42 -7.19
N SER A 42 7.64 4.61 -6.67
CA SER A 42 8.84 4.85 -7.48
C SER A 42 9.47 3.57 -8.01
N ILE A 43 9.57 2.51 -7.18
CA ILE A 43 10.30 1.29 -7.55
C ILE A 43 9.46 0.31 -8.37
N PHE A 44 8.14 0.29 -8.20
CA PHE A 44 7.26 -0.61 -8.95
C PHE A 44 5.84 -0.02 -9.09
N PRO A 45 5.67 1.08 -9.86
CA PRO A 45 4.39 1.78 -9.98
C PRO A 45 3.25 0.90 -10.50
N GLU A 46 3.52 -0.06 -11.39
CA GLU A 46 2.53 -0.99 -11.93
C GLU A 46 1.93 -1.91 -10.86
N GLY A 47 2.69 -2.20 -9.81
CA GLY A 47 2.24 -3.05 -8.70
C GLY A 47 1.40 -2.33 -7.67
N GLN A 48 1.23 -1.00 -7.75
CA GLN A 48 0.54 -0.21 -6.73
C GLN A 48 -0.84 0.18 -7.23
N LEU A 49 -1.84 -0.55 -6.76
CA LEU A 49 -3.23 -0.41 -7.18
C LEU A 49 -4.10 -0.03 -6.00
N CYS A 50 -5.21 0.65 -6.28
CA CYS A 50 -6.23 0.96 -5.29
C CYS A 50 -7.64 0.78 -5.84
N ILE A 51 -8.58 0.54 -4.93
CA ILE A 51 -10.01 0.66 -5.19
C ILE A 51 -10.46 2.00 -4.62
N ALA A 52 -11.11 2.83 -5.44
CA ALA A 52 -11.75 4.05 -4.98
C ALA A 52 -13.28 3.97 -5.15
N VAL A 53 -13.98 4.51 -4.16
CA VAL A 53 -15.45 4.65 -4.16
C VAL A 53 -15.75 6.13 -4.09
N ASP A 54 -16.39 6.65 -5.14
CA ASP A 54 -16.66 8.09 -5.30
C ASP A 54 -15.39 8.93 -5.04
N ASP A 55 -14.31 8.62 -5.77
CA ASP A 55 -12.95 9.20 -5.72
C ASP A 55 -12.15 8.99 -4.42
N LYS A 56 -12.77 8.44 -3.37
CA LYS A 56 -12.10 8.12 -2.10
C LYS A 56 -11.46 6.73 -2.13
N VAL A 57 -10.16 6.62 -1.84
CA VAL A 57 -9.49 5.31 -1.73
C VAL A 57 -9.99 4.54 -0.51
N VAL A 58 -10.48 3.32 -0.73
CA VAL A 58 -11.01 2.44 0.33
C VAL A 58 -10.20 1.15 0.51
N ALA A 59 -9.38 0.77 -0.47
CA ALA A 59 -8.49 -0.38 -0.40
C ALA A 59 -7.26 -0.19 -1.29
N CYS A 60 -6.17 -0.90 -0.99
CA CYS A 60 -4.95 -0.89 -1.80
C CYS A 60 -4.34 -2.29 -1.94
N SER A 61 -3.56 -2.47 -3.00
CA SER A 61 -2.56 -3.52 -3.12
C SER A 61 -1.18 -2.88 -3.22
N LEU A 62 -0.29 -3.28 -2.31
CA LEU A 62 1.11 -2.88 -2.28
C LEU A 62 1.97 -4.12 -2.57
N SER A 63 2.73 -4.03 -3.65
CA SER A 63 3.57 -5.11 -4.17
C SER A 63 4.97 -4.60 -4.48
N ILE A 64 5.96 -5.48 -4.38
CA ILE A 64 7.34 -5.26 -4.81
C ILE A 64 7.84 -6.51 -5.55
N ILE A 65 8.89 -6.34 -6.35
CA ILE A 65 9.63 -7.45 -6.97
C ILE A 65 10.93 -7.61 -6.17
N VAL A 66 11.27 -8.85 -5.81
CA VAL A 66 12.48 -9.18 -5.04
C VAL A 66 13.24 -10.32 -5.71
N GLU A 67 14.56 -10.30 -5.60
CA GLU A 67 15.40 -11.45 -5.96
C GLU A 67 15.28 -12.53 -4.87
N TYR A 68 14.43 -13.52 -5.11
CA TYR A 68 14.04 -14.49 -4.08
C TYR A 68 15.24 -15.25 -3.49
N ASP A 69 16.23 -15.58 -4.32
CA ASP A 69 17.44 -16.30 -3.87
C ASP A 69 18.23 -15.52 -2.80
N GLU A 70 18.16 -14.19 -2.81
CA GLU A 70 18.82 -13.34 -1.83
C GLU A 70 17.99 -13.13 -0.55
N TYR A 71 16.65 -13.05 -0.67
CA TYR A 71 15.77 -12.57 0.40
C TYR A 71 14.71 -13.58 0.91
N GLY A 72 14.61 -14.78 0.34
CA GLY A 72 13.49 -15.71 0.54
C GLY A 72 13.53 -16.50 1.84
N ASP A 73 14.56 -17.31 2.08
CA ASP A 73 14.54 -18.30 3.17
C ASP A 73 15.27 -17.84 4.44
N ARG A 74 16.20 -16.90 4.32
CA ARG A 74 17.05 -16.45 5.44
C ARG A 74 16.47 -15.21 6.11
N HIS A 75 15.65 -15.44 7.12
CA HIS A 75 15.10 -14.39 7.95
C HIS A 75 15.95 -14.18 9.20
N THR A 76 16.27 -12.93 9.53
CA THR A 76 17.03 -12.61 10.75
C THR A 76 16.16 -12.19 11.93
N TYR A 77 14.81 -12.29 11.81
CA TYR A 77 13.77 -11.85 12.77
C TYR A 77 14.39 -11.35 14.09
N LYS A 78 14.73 -10.06 14.11
CA LYS A 78 15.30 -9.39 15.28
C LYS A 78 14.20 -8.69 16.05
#